data_AF-A0A9D2FBU0-F1
#
_entry.id   AF-A0A9D2FBU0-F1
#
_cell.length_a   1.000
_cell.length_b   1.000
_cell.length_c   1.000
_cell.angle_alpha   90.00
_cell.angle_beta   90.00
_cell.angle_gamma   90.00
#
_symmetry.space_group_name_H-M   'P 1'
#
loop_
_entity.id
_entity.type
_entity.pdbx_description
1 polymer ?
#
loop_
_entity_poly.entity_id
_entity_poly.type
_entity_poly.pdbx_seq_one_letter_code
_entity_poly.pdbx_strand_id
1 'polypeptide(L)'
;EHAAKAIESGYLYREGEMLYTKILVSDVKDMDRLFDISNRLSQGYFETHAQAVAEKISALIHQIVPDYLLGEWRFVNRLANMPVLDSLVEVLIEKGVLTPPENGIGAEGCWMSVKK
;
A
#
# COMPACT_ATOMS: atom_id res chain seq x y z
N GLU A 1 15.82 7.63 21.87
CA GLU A 1 15.94 6.24 21.37
C GLU A 1 15.16 6.00 20.08
N HIS A 2 13.85 6.28 20.04
CA HIS A 2 13.01 6.05 18.85
C HIS A 2 13.46 6.78 17.57
N ALA A 3 13.89 8.05 17.67
CA ALA A 3 14.37 8.81 16.51
C ALA A 3 15.67 8.23 15.92
N ALA A 4 16.59 7.73 16.74
CA ALA A 4 17.82 7.11 16.26
C ALA A 4 17.54 5.80 15.51
N LYS A 5 16.63 4.96 16.05
CA LYS A 5 16.14 3.74 15.38
C LYS A 5 15.42 4.05 14.07
N ALA A 6 14.62 5.12 14.03
CA ALA A 6 13.93 5.55 12.81
C ALA A 6 14.89 6.06 11.72
N ILE A 7 16.03 6.67 12.10
CA ILE A 7 17.08 7.08 11.15
C ILE A 7 17.83 5.86 10.61
N GLU A 8 18.23 4.94 11.50
CA GLU A 8 18.91 3.69 11.12
C GLU A 8 18.05 2.84 10.18
N SER A 9 16.73 2.82 10.41
CA SER A 9 15.76 2.11 9.59
C SER A 9 15.39 2.84 8.28
N GLY A 10 15.98 4.01 8.03
CA GLY A 10 15.75 4.79 6.82
C GLY A 10 14.38 5.46 6.73
N TYR A 11 13.62 5.54 7.83
CA TYR A 11 12.33 6.24 7.90
C TYR A 11 12.50 7.73 8.00
N LEU A 12 13.52 8.13 8.75
CA LEU A 12 13.93 9.51 8.88
C LEU A 12 15.31 9.66 8.27
N TYR A 13 15.58 10.79 7.62
CA TYR A 13 16.94 11.25 7.41
C TYR A 13 17.14 12.55 8.18
N ARG A 14 18.35 12.76 8.71
CA ARG A 14 18.72 13.95 9.47
C ARG A 14 19.51 14.89 8.58
N GLU A 15 19.13 16.16 8.56
CA GLU A 15 19.91 17.24 7.96
C GLU A 15 20.06 18.36 8.99
N GLY A 16 21.29 18.56 9.48
CA GLY A 16 21.56 19.46 10.60
C GLY A 16 20.83 19.02 11.88
N GLU A 17 20.00 19.90 12.44
CA GLU A 17 19.17 19.61 13.63
C GLU A 17 17.75 19.13 13.28
N MET A 18 17.44 18.93 12.00
CA MET A 18 16.08 18.58 11.53
C MET A 18 15.99 17.11 11.09
N LEU A 19 14.83 16.50 11.36
CA LEU A 19 14.48 15.14 10.93
C LEU A 19 13.39 15.19 9.87
N TYR A 20 13.59 14.45 8.77
CA TYR A 20 12.69 14.39 7.63
C TYR A 20 12.25 12.97 7.37
N THR A 21 10.98 12.74 7.06
CA THR A 21 10.55 11.43 6.55
C THR A 21 11.19 11.16 5.19
N LYS A 22 11.70 9.94 5.01
CA LYS A 22 12.24 9.51 3.73
C LYS A 22 11.08 9.19 2.79
N ILE A 23 10.74 10.15 1.95
CA ILE A 23 9.70 9.99 0.93
C ILE A 23 10.30 9.23 -0.25
N LEU A 24 9.66 8.14 -0.66
CA LEU A 24 9.97 7.53 -1.96
C LEU A 24 9.45 8.47 -3.04
N VAL A 25 10.34 9.01 -3.87
CA VAL A 25 9.97 9.95 -4.94
C VAL A 25 10.17 9.28 -6.30
N SER A 26 9.13 9.30 -7.12
CA SER A 26 9.20 8.86 -8.52
C SER A 26 8.67 9.95 -9.45
N ASP A 27 9.12 9.94 -10.71
CA ASP A 27 8.46 10.68 -11.78
C ASP A 27 7.05 10.09 -11.98
N VAL A 28 6.03 10.95 -12.15
CA VAL A 28 4.64 10.50 -12.39
C VAL A 28 4.55 9.54 -13.58
N LYS A 29 5.41 9.68 -14.60
CA LYS A 29 5.41 8.74 -15.73
C LYS A 29 5.85 7.32 -15.37
N ASP A 30 6.60 7.16 -14.28
CA ASP A 30 7.12 5.88 -13.81
C ASP A 30 6.23 5.26 -12.71
N MET A 31 5.09 5.88 -12.40
CA MET A 31 4.13 5.44 -11.39
C MET A 31 3.72 3.97 -11.59
N ASP A 32 3.42 3.60 -12.84
CA ASP A 32 2.97 2.25 -13.17
C ASP A 32 4.10 1.22 -13.12
N ARG A 33 5.36 1.66 -13.28
CA ARG A 33 6.54 0.78 -13.24
C ARG A 33 6.84 0.29 -11.85
N LEU A 34 6.56 1.10 -10.83
CA LEU A 34 6.74 0.72 -9.42
C LEU A 34 5.90 -0.51 -9.06
N PHE A 35 4.75 -0.66 -9.70
CA PHE A 35 3.82 -1.77 -9.48
C PHE A 35 3.79 -2.77 -10.65
N ASP A 36 4.71 -2.69 -11.61
CA ASP A 36 4.66 -3.50 -12.84
C ASP A 36 4.60 -5.01 -12.56
N ILE A 37 5.42 -5.48 -11.62
CA ILE A 37 5.44 -6.90 -11.24
C ILE A 37 4.08 -7.31 -10.66
N SER A 38 3.54 -6.54 -9.72
CA SER A 38 2.23 -6.80 -9.12
C SER A 38 1.10 -6.69 -10.14
N ASN A 39 1.16 -5.74 -11.06
CA ASN A 39 0.21 -5.55 -12.15
C ASN A 39 0.23 -6.73 -13.13
N ARG A 40 1.40 -7.28 -13.45
CA ARG A 40 1.50 -8.44 -14.32
C ARG A 40 1.02 -9.72 -13.64
N LEU A 41 1.22 -9.84 -12.33
CA LEU A 41 0.70 -10.96 -11.55
C LEU A 41 -0.84 -10.93 -11.45
N SER A 42 -1.46 -9.74 -11.47
CA SER A 42 -2.91 -9.62 -11.39
C SER A 42 -3.64 -9.90 -12.70
N GLN A 43 -2.95 -9.87 -13.84
CA GLN A 43 -3.55 -10.07 -15.17
C GLN A 43 -3.65 -11.54 -15.57
N GLY A 44 -4.87 -12.07 -15.74
CA GLY A 44 -5.13 -13.35 -16.42
C GLY A 44 -5.10 -14.60 -15.53
N TYR A 45 -4.89 -14.45 -14.22
CA TYR A 45 -4.69 -15.59 -13.30
C TYR A 45 -5.72 -15.68 -12.19
N PHE A 46 -6.40 -14.59 -11.84
CA PHE A 46 -7.16 -14.48 -10.60
C PHE A 46 -8.58 -13.93 -10.75
N GLU A 47 -9.11 -13.80 -11.97
CA GLU A 47 -10.36 -13.11 -12.28
C GLU A 47 -11.53 -13.60 -11.41
N THR A 48 -11.73 -14.92 -11.32
CA THR A 48 -12.82 -15.50 -10.53
C THR A 48 -12.68 -15.18 -9.03
N HIS A 49 -11.45 -15.26 -8.50
CA HIS A 49 -11.19 -14.98 -7.09
C HIS A 49 -11.28 -13.47 -6.80
N ALA A 50 -10.79 -12.64 -7.72
CA ALA A 50 -10.86 -11.20 -7.64
C ALA A 50 -12.33 -10.74 -7.65
N GLN A 51 -13.17 -11.31 -8.51
CA GLN A 51 -14.60 -11.03 -8.56
C GLN A 51 -15.30 -11.38 -7.24
N ALA A 52 -15.02 -12.58 -6.69
CA ALA A 52 -15.59 -13.00 -5.41
C ALA A 52 -15.18 -12.10 -4.23
N VAL A 53 -13.95 -11.58 -4.23
CA VAL A 53 -13.48 -10.61 -3.22
C VAL A 53 -14.13 -9.24 -3.46
N ALA A 54 -14.22 -8.78 -4.71
CA ALA A 54 -14.83 -7.51 -5.07
C ALA A 54 -16.32 -7.46 -4.66
N GLU A 55 -17.06 -8.55 -4.83
CA GLU A 55 -18.45 -8.67 -4.37
C GLU A 55 -18.57 -8.50 -2.85
N LYS A 56 -17.67 -9.12 -2.07
CA LYS A 56 -17.66 -8.98 -0.61
C LYS A 56 -17.33 -7.55 -0.18
N ILE A 57 -16.33 -6.92 -0.81
CA ILE A 57 -15.97 -5.53 -0.56
C ILE A 57 -17.14 -4.60 -0.91
N SER A 58 -17.79 -4.82 -2.05
CA SER A 58 -18.96 -4.04 -2.47
C SER A 58 -20.11 -4.15 -1.47
N ALA A 59 -20.42 -5.37 -1.02
CA ALA A 59 -21.45 -5.59 0.00
C ALA A 59 -21.13 -4.84 1.31
N LEU A 60 -19.88 -4.88 1.76
CA LEU A 60 -19.43 -4.14 2.93
C LEU A 60 -19.56 -2.62 2.75
N ILE A 61 -19.19 -2.09 1.59
CA ILE A 61 -19.31 -0.65 1.30
C ILE A 61 -20.77 -0.22 1.36
N HIS A 62 -21.70 -0.96 0.74
CA HIS A 62 -23.12 -0.61 0.74
C HIS A 62 -23.79 -0.78 2.13
N GLN A 63 -23.18 -1.54 3.05
CA GLN A 63 -23.64 -1.59 4.44
C GLN A 63 -23.27 -0.34 5.25
N ILE A 64 -22.18 0.33 4.89
CA ILE A 64 -21.58 1.40 5.70
C ILE A 64 -21.82 2.78 5.06
N VAL A 65 -21.79 2.87 3.73
CA VAL A 65 -21.96 4.11 2.98
C VAL A 65 -23.38 4.19 2.45
N PRO A 66 -24.16 5.23 2.83
CA PRO A 66 -25.47 5.47 2.23
C PRO A 66 -25.39 5.66 0.72
N ASP A 67 -26.38 5.14 -0.03
CA ASP A 67 -26.38 5.15 -1.50
C ASP A 67 -26.15 6.54 -2.11
N TYR A 68 -26.75 7.58 -1.52
CA TYR A 68 -26.62 8.96 -2.01
C TYR A 68 -25.23 9.56 -1.79
N LEU A 69 -24.37 8.92 -0.99
CA LEU A 69 -22.97 9.32 -0.77
C LEU A 69 -21.98 8.44 -1.54
N LEU A 70 -22.39 7.34 -2.17
CA LEU A 70 -21.47 6.46 -2.89
C LEU A 70 -20.66 7.20 -3.97
N GLY A 71 -21.29 8.16 -4.65
CA GLY A 71 -20.61 9.01 -5.65
C GLY A 71 -19.53 9.94 -5.06
N GLU A 72 -19.69 10.35 -3.81
CA GLU A 72 -18.77 11.25 -3.11
C GLU A 72 -17.57 10.49 -2.50
N TRP A 73 -17.73 9.19 -2.25
CA TRP A 73 -16.75 8.32 -1.60
C TRP A 73 -15.84 7.61 -2.61
N ARG A 74 -15.22 8.38 -3.51
CA ARG A 74 -14.41 7.89 -4.65
C ARG A 74 -13.30 6.89 -4.29
N PHE A 75 -12.82 6.88 -3.05
CA PHE A 75 -11.72 6.02 -2.58
C PHE A 75 -12.12 5.02 -1.49
N VAL A 76 -13.41 4.83 -1.22
CA VAL A 76 -13.85 3.90 -0.15
C VAL A 76 -13.42 2.47 -0.41
N ASN A 77 -13.35 2.06 -1.67
CA ASN A 77 -12.80 0.76 -2.06
C ASN A 77 -11.33 0.59 -1.67
N ARG A 78 -10.52 1.66 -1.75
CA ARG A 78 -9.11 1.61 -1.31
C ARG A 78 -9.02 1.38 0.19
N LEU A 79 -9.87 2.06 0.97
CA LEU A 79 -9.94 1.90 2.42
C LEU A 79 -10.43 0.49 2.80
N ALA A 80 -11.52 0.04 2.20
CA ALA A 80 -12.10 -1.28 2.44
C ALA A 80 -11.16 -2.44 2.04
N ASN A 81 -10.25 -2.20 1.09
CA ASN A 81 -9.27 -3.19 0.64
C ASN A 81 -7.98 -3.22 1.49
N MET A 82 -7.74 -2.26 2.39
CA MET A 82 -6.52 -2.24 3.21
C MET A 82 -6.28 -3.54 3.98
N PRO A 83 -7.27 -4.14 4.66
CA PRO A 83 -7.05 -5.40 5.39
C PRO A 83 -6.72 -6.59 4.48
N VAL A 84 -7.17 -6.56 3.22
CA VAL A 84 -6.86 -7.60 2.23
C VAL A 84 -5.38 -7.55 1.85
N LEU A 85 -4.84 -6.35 1.64
CA LEU A 85 -3.41 -6.16 1.36
C LEU A 85 -2.55 -6.58 2.54
N ASP A 86 -2.94 -6.19 3.75
CA ASP A 86 -2.26 -6.58 5.00
C ASP A 86 -2.20 -8.10 5.14
N SER A 87 -3.34 -8.78 5.00
CA SER A 87 -3.42 -10.24 5.04
C SER A 87 -2.60 -10.93 3.95
N LEU A 88 -2.55 -10.35 2.75
CA LEU A 88 -1.76 -10.89 1.64
C LEU A 88 -0.25 -10.82 1.94
N VAL A 89 0.22 -9.71 2.51
CA VAL A 89 1.63 -9.54 2.89
C VAL A 89 2.04 -10.61 3.89
N GLU A 90 1.25 -10.82 4.94
CA GLU A 90 1.49 -11.86 5.95
C GLU A 90 1.56 -13.27 5.33
N VAL A 91 0.60 -13.62 4.48
CA VAL A 91 0.60 -14.93 3.80
C VAL A 91 1.84 -15.12 2.89
N LEU A 92 2.29 -14.06 2.22
CA LEU A 92 3.48 -14.12 1.37
C LEU A 92 4.77 -14.25 2.19
N ILE A 93 4.83 -13.63 3.37
CA ILE A 93 5.92 -13.80 4.33
C ILE A 93 5.94 -15.25 4.85
N GLU A 94 4.80 -15.77 5.30
CA GLU A 94 4.67 -17.16 5.77
C GLU A 94 5.12 -18.19 4.71
N LYS A 95 4.84 -17.91 3.44
CA LYS A 95 5.24 -18.76 2.31
C LYS A 95 6.69 -18.58 1.88
N GLY A 96 7.43 -17.66 2.49
CA GLY A 96 8.82 -17.32 2.14
C GLY A 96 8.97 -16.65 0.77
N VAL A 97 7.87 -16.10 0.21
CA VAL A 97 7.89 -15.36 -1.06
C VAL A 97 8.40 -13.93 -0.82
N LEU A 98 8.00 -13.32 0.29
CA LEU A 98 8.52 -12.05 0.75
C LEU A 98 9.43 -12.28 1.96
N THR A 99 10.55 -11.55 2.00
CA THR A 99 11.40 -11.47 3.19
C THR A 99 10.96 -10.26 4.00
N PRO A 100 10.50 -10.43 5.25
CA PRO A 100 10.20 -9.29 6.09
C PRO A 100 11.50 -8.51 6.37
N PRO A 101 11.42 -7.20 6.60
CA PRO A 101 12.57 -6.43 7.05
C PRO A 101 13.15 -7.02 8.35
N GLU A 102 14.47 -7.01 8.51
CA GLU A 102 15.18 -7.67 9.63
C GLU A 102 14.67 -7.27 11.03
N ASN A 103 14.13 -6.06 11.17
CA ASN A 103 13.59 -5.53 12.42
C ASN A 103 12.06 -5.37 12.42
N GLY A 104 11.34 -5.95 11.45
CA GLY A 104 9.90 -5.76 11.28
C GLY A 104 9.51 -4.34 10.84
N ILE A 105 10.49 -3.56 10.40
CA ILE A 105 10.41 -2.12 10.16
C ILE A 105 10.85 -1.87 8.71
N GLY A 106 9.88 -1.78 7.78
CA GLY A 106 10.08 -1.48 6.35
C GLY A 106 9.65 -0.05 6.00
N ALA A 107 10.09 0.55 4.88
CA ALA A 107 9.89 1.98 4.51
C ALA A 107 8.43 2.39 4.27
N GLU A 108 7.58 2.15 5.24
CA GLU A 108 6.18 2.51 5.30
C GLU A 108 6.08 3.99 5.63
N GLY A 109 5.30 4.73 4.85
CA GLY A 109 4.77 5.99 5.34
C GLY A 109 4.58 7.07 4.29
N CYS A 110 5.33 7.08 3.18
CA CYS A 110 5.07 8.08 2.15
C CYS A 110 5.73 7.76 0.80
N TRP A 111 4.91 7.71 -0.24
CA TRP A 111 5.34 7.74 -1.63
C TRP A 111 4.72 8.96 -2.32
N MET A 112 5.55 9.71 -3.05
CA MET A 112 5.15 10.91 -3.78
C MET A 112 5.57 10.77 -5.24
N SER A 113 4.59 10.90 -6.13
CA SER A 113 4.87 11.04 -7.55
C SER A 113 4.88 12.53 -7.93
N VAL A 114 5.93 12.97 -8.61
CA VAL A 114 6.11 14.37 -9.02
C VAL A 114 6.08 14.50 -10.55
N LYS A 115 5.43 15.55 -11.05
CA LYS A 115 5.43 15.94 -12.46
C LYS A 115 5.96 17.37 -12.56
N LYS A 116 6.73 17.68 -13.61
CA LYS A 116 7.08 19.08 -13.93
C LYS A 116 5.85 19.88 -14.29
#